data_AF-A0A0D5Y5Y6-F1
#
_entry.id   AF-A0A0D5Y5Y6-F1
#
_cell.length_a   1.000
_cell.length_b   1.000
_cell.length_c   1.000
_cell.angle_alpha   90.00
_cell.angle_beta   90.00
_cell.angle_gamma   90.00
#
_symmetry.space_group_name_H-M   'P 1'
#
loop_
_entity.id
_entity.type
_entity.pdbx_description
1 polymer ?
#
loop_
_entity_poly.entity_id
_entity_poly.type
_entity_poly.pdbx_seq_one_letter_code
_entity_poly.pdbx_strand_id
1 'polypeptide(L)' 'MTLKNALGSIVVEREFSQAQLTDKRQLTDVVDGLHRDVLIAEGRLEPCVIAALRNVAREKAFDTAR' A
#
# COMPACT_ATOMS: atom_id res chain seq x y z
N MET A 1 -14.25 -1.34 -7.79
CA MET A 1 -13.59 -2.67 -7.85
C MET A 1 -13.33 -3.12 -6.43
N THR A 2 -13.61 -4.39 -6.13
CA THR A 2 -13.47 -4.94 -4.78
C THR A 2 -12.65 -6.21 -4.86
N LEU A 3 -11.58 -6.28 -4.06
CA LEU A 3 -10.79 -7.49 -3.89
C LEU A 3 -11.15 -8.14 -2.55
N LYS A 4 -11.47 -9.43 -2.59
CA LYS A 4 -11.79 -10.23 -1.41
C LYS A 4 -10.72 -11.30 -1.18
N ASN A 5 -10.41 -11.59 0.08
CA ASN A 5 -9.58 -12.73 0.43
C ASN A 5 -10.37 -14.05 0.29
N ALA A 6 -9.70 -15.18 0.52
CA ALA A 6 -10.31 -16.50 0.47
C ALA A 6 -11.47 -16.71 1.47
N LEU A 7 -11.52 -15.90 2.54
CA LEU A 7 -12.60 -15.91 3.54
C LEU A 7 -13.76 -14.99 3.15
N GLY A 8 -13.68 -14.32 2.00
CA GLY A 8 -14.71 -13.40 1.51
C GLY A 8 -14.65 -11.99 2.12
N SER A 9 -13.67 -11.70 2.99
CA SER A 9 -13.48 -10.36 3.56
C SER A 9 -12.93 -9.41 2.50
N ILE A 10 -13.41 -8.17 2.48
CA ILE A 10 -12.91 -7.13 1.59
C ILE A 10 -11.53 -6.68 2.08
N VAL A 11 -10.52 -6.80 1.21
CA VAL A 11 -9.13 -6.42 1.48
C VAL A 11 -8.81 -5.08 0.85
N VAL A 12 -9.31 -4.84 -0.35
CA VAL A 12 -9.15 -3.58 -1.08
C VAL A 12 -10.47 -3.22 -1.74
N GLU A 13 -10.86 -1.95 -1.61
CA GLU A 13 -11.99 -1.37 -2.34
C GLU A 13 -11.53 -0.06 -2.96
N ARG A 14 -11.69 0.05 -4.29
CA ARG A 14 -11.17 1.19 -5.05
C ARG A 14 -12.01 1.46 -6.29
N GLU A 15 -12.22 2.73 -6.58
CA GLU A 15 -12.86 3.19 -7.81
C GLU A 15 -11.81 3.52 -8.87
N PHE A 16 -12.14 3.24 -10.13
CA PHE A 16 -11.33 3.60 -11.28
C PHE A 16 -12.21 4.25 -12.33
N SER A 17 -11.68 5.29 -12.95
CA SER A 17 -12.26 5.90 -14.13
C SER A 17 -12.01 5.05 -15.37
N GLN A 18 -12.83 5.24 -16.41
CA GLN A 18 -12.66 4.51 -17.67
C GLN A 18 -11.31 4.79 -18.34
N ALA A 19 -10.80 6.03 -18.26
CA ALA A 19 -9.50 6.41 -18.79
C ALA A 19 -8.36 5.52 -18.24
N GLN A 20 -8.43 5.19 -16.95
CA GLN A 20 -7.42 4.36 -16.28
C GLN A 20 -7.44 2.91 -16.73
N LEU A 21 -8.55 2.45 -17.31
CA LEU A 21 -8.69 1.08 -17.81
C LEU A 21 -8.40 0.99 -19.30
N THR A 22 -8.57 2.08 -20.05
CA THR A 22 -8.38 2.11 -21.51
C THR A 22 -6.98 2.51 -21.94
N ASP A 23 -6.29 3.36 -21.16
CA ASP A 23 -4.90 3.73 -21.45
C ASP A 23 -3.92 2.72 -20.84
N LYS A 24 -2.98 2.21 -21.65
CA LYS A 24 -2.06 1.15 -21.23
C LYS A 24 -1.11 1.57 -20.09
N ARG A 25 -0.68 2.84 -20.07
CA ARG A 25 0.21 3.33 -19.01
C ARG A 25 -0.55 3.47 -17.71
N GLN A 26 -1.74 4.07 -17.77
CA GLN A 26 -2.60 4.20 -16.60
C GLN A 26 -3.04 2.84 -16.06
N LEU A 27 -3.29 1.86 -16.93
CA LEU A 27 -3.62 0.50 -16.51
C LEU A 27 -2.45 -0.15 -15.76
N THR A 28 -1.21 0.11 -16.19
CA THR A 28 -0.01 -0.36 -15.47
C THR A 28 0.04 0.27 -14.07
N ASP A 29 -0.20 1.58 -13.96
CA ASP A 29 -0.24 2.28 -12.68
C ASP A 29 -1.37 1.76 -11.76
N VAL A 30 -2.51 1.39 -12.33
CA VAL A 30 -3.62 0.76 -11.59
C VAL A 30 -3.20 -0.59 -11.01
N VAL A 31 -2.56 -1.44 -11.81
CA VAL A 31 -2.09 -2.77 -11.36
C VAL A 31 -1.03 -2.61 -10.28
N ASP A 32 -0.07 -1.71 -10.48
CA ASP A 32 0.99 -1.43 -9.49
C ASP A 32 0.41 -0.85 -8.20
N GLY A 33 -0.59 0.01 -8.32
CA GLY A 33 -1.36 0.56 -7.19
C GLY A 33 -2.07 -0.53 -6.41
N LEU A 34 -2.81 -1.40 -7.08
CA LEU A 34 -3.54 -2.50 -6.44
C LEU A 34 -2.59 -3.46 -5.73
N HIS A 35 -1.45 -3.79 -6.34
CA HIS A 35 -0.46 -4.66 -5.73
C HIS A 35 0.09 -4.07 -4.42
N ARG A 36 0.38 -2.76 -4.38
CA ARG A 36 0.78 -2.08 -3.14
C ARG A 36 -0.33 -2.11 -2.09
N ASP A 37 -1.57 -1.81 -2.49
CA ASP A 37 -2.72 -1.80 -1.58
C ASP A 37 -2.88 -3.18 -0.91
N VAL A 38 -2.73 -4.26 -1.67
CA VAL A 38 -2.76 -5.64 -1.15
C VAL A 38 -1.61 -5.90 -0.17
N LEU A 39 -0.38 -5.57 -0.55
CA LEU A 39 0.77 -5.78 0.34
C LEU A 39 0.64 -5.01 1.65
N ILE A 40 0.06 -3.81 1.62
CA ILE A 40 -0.20 -3.01 2.82
C ILE A 40 -1.29 -3.68 3.66
N ALA A 41 -2.41 -4.08 3.05
CA ALA A 41 -3.52 -4.71 3.76
C ALA A 41 -3.12 -6.06 4.39
N GLU A 42 -2.20 -6.80 3.77
CA GLU A 42 -1.62 -8.03 4.31
C GLU A 42 -0.50 -7.79 5.34
N GLY A 43 -0.12 -6.54 5.61
CA GLY A 43 0.98 -6.20 6.53
C GLY A 43 2.39 -6.54 6.00
N ARG A 44 2.50 -6.83 4.70
CA ARG A 44 3.76 -7.18 4.02
C ARG A 44 4.52 -5.96 3.50
N LEU A 45 3.86 -4.81 3.41
CA LEU A 45 4.44 -3.52 3.07
C LEU A 45 3.96 -2.46 4.07
N GLU A 46 4.88 -1.68 4.63
CA GLU A 46 4.50 -0.56 5.50
C GLU A 46 4.30 0.72 4.68
N PRO A 47 3.25 1.52 4.94
CA PRO A 47 3.12 2.85 4.37
C PRO A 47 4.37 3.69 4.66
N CYS A 48 4.86 4.42 3.66
CA CYS A 48 6.13 5.15 3.73
C CYS A 48 6.24 6.08 4.96
N VAL A 49 5.13 6.71 5.36
CA VAL A 49 5.05 7.60 6.53
C VAL A 49 5.29 6.83 7.83
N ILE A 50 4.71 5.63 7.98
CA ILE A 50 4.88 4.81 9.18
C ILE A 50 6.33 4.31 9.27
N ALA A 51 6.89 3.86 8.15
CA ALA A 51 8.29 3.45 8.09
C ALA A 51 9.25 4.60 8.44
N ALA A 52 9.00 5.80 7.90
CA ALA A 52 9.79 6.99 8.19
C ALA A 52 9.72 7.39 9.67
N LEU A 53 8.52 7.46 10.25
CA LEU A 53 8.33 7.79 11.67
C LEU A 53 9.02 6.76 12.59
N ARG A 54 8.95 5.47 12.25
CA ARG A 54 9.64 4.42 13.02
C ARG A 54 11.16 4.56 12.91
N ASN A 55 11.68 4.90 11.75
CA ASN A 55 13.12 5.12 11.57
C ASN A 55 13.60 6.33 12.39
N VAL A 56 12.87 7.45 12.36
CA VAL A 56 13.17 8.62 13.20
C VAL A 56 13.11 8.27 14.69
N ALA A 57 12.12 7.48 15.12
CA ALA A 57 12.02 7.03 16.51
C ALA A 57 13.19 6.12 16.91
N ARG A 58 13.64 5.22 16.01
CA ARG A 58 14.81 4.37 16.22
C ARG A 58 16.09 5.21 16.32
N GLU A 59 16.30 6.15 15.42
CA GLU A 59 17.46 7.07 15.44
C GLU A 59 17.57 7.80 16.79
N LYS A 60 16.46 8.35 17.30
CA LYS A 60 16.44 9.01 18.61
C LYS A 60 16.74 8.07 19.79
N ALA A 61 16.28 6.82 19.72
CA ALA A 61 16.56 5.81 20.73
C ALA A 61 18.05 5.41 20.74
N PHE A 62 18.69 5.34 19.57
CA PHE A 62 20.14 5.12 19.47
C PHE A 62 20.93 6.29 20.06
N ASP A 63 20.51 7.54 19.83
CA ASP A 63 21.20 8.72 20.39
C ASP A 63 21.08 8.83 21.91
N THR A 64 19.97 8.35 22.50
CA THR A 64 19.75 8.39 23.96
C THR A 64 20.50 7.26 24.70
N ALA A 65 20.90 6.21 23.98
CA ALA A 65 21.63 5.06 24.54
C ALA A 65 23.16 5.22 24.48
N ARG A 66 23.66 6.39 24.04
CA ARG A 66 25.09 6.74 23.94
C ARG A 66 25.49 7.71 25.04
#